data_AF-A0A1X6ZCJ3-F1
#
_entry.id   AF-A0A1X6ZCJ3-F1
#
_cell.length_a   1.000
_cell.length_b   1.000
_cell.length_c   1.000
_cell.angle_alpha   90.00
_cell.angle_beta   90.00
_cell.angle_gamma   90.00
#
_symmetry.space_group_name_H-M   'P 1'
#
loop_
_entity.id
_entity.type
_entity.pdbx_description
1 polymer ?
#
loop_
_entity_poly.entity_id
_entity_poly.type
_entity_poly.pdbx_seq_one_letter_code
_entity_poly.pdbx_strand_id
1 'polypeptide(L)'
;MIMSDIDDLKHRISAALERIEQGVEALPDVAEAPAADTGELDRLRAELERVSSENANLKTQVESLEAAKAEAEARSDVARVEAQTNYQHQMTAVSRFDGELQSLREANRQLRANNQALRDANAAGVGEPHLINKGLMAELEGLRADRAAEEAEASAILGELKNVLDLQGTSEVV
;
A
#
# COMPACT_ATOMS: atom_id res chain seq x y z
N MET A 1 -8.35 -90.08 41.13
CA MET A 1 -7.95 -88.68 41.41
C MET A 1 -8.51 -87.69 40.39
N ILE A 2 -8.57 -88.02 39.09
CA ILE A 2 -9.11 -87.13 38.02
C ILE A 2 -10.63 -86.81 38.14
N MET A 3 -11.45 -87.68 38.73
CA MET A 3 -12.90 -87.42 38.89
C MET A 3 -13.23 -86.41 40.01
N SER A 4 -12.40 -86.30 41.06
CA SER A 4 -12.64 -85.34 42.16
C SER A 4 -12.44 -83.89 41.71
N ASP A 5 -11.44 -83.67 40.85
CA ASP A 5 -11.11 -82.35 40.33
C ASP A 5 -12.24 -81.78 39.45
N ILE A 6 -12.97 -82.65 38.74
CA ILE A 6 -14.10 -82.26 37.89
C ILE A 6 -15.30 -81.82 38.72
N ASP A 7 -15.59 -82.51 39.83
CA ASP A 7 -16.71 -82.16 40.69
C ASP A 7 -16.44 -80.89 41.51
N ASP A 8 -15.19 -80.68 41.93
CA ASP A 8 -14.74 -79.41 42.54
C ASP A 8 -14.86 -78.23 41.55
N LEU A 9 -14.49 -78.43 40.28
CA LEU A 9 -14.66 -77.41 39.25
C LEU A 9 -16.14 -77.09 38.99
N LYS A 10 -17.03 -78.10 38.97
CA LYS A 10 -18.49 -77.90 38.79
C LYS A 10 -19.11 -77.13 39.96
N HIS A 11 -18.72 -77.45 41.20
CA HIS A 11 -19.18 -76.70 42.37
C HIS A 11 -18.70 -75.25 42.35
N ARG A 12 -17.45 -75.01 41.95
CA ARG A 12 -16.92 -73.64 41.81
C ARG A 12 -17.61 -72.85 40.70
N ILE A 13 -17.92 -73.47 39.57
CA ILE A 13 -18.66 -72.83 38.47
C ILE A 13 -20.10 -72.51 38.92
N SER A 14 -20.77 -73.42 39.59
CA SER A 14 -22.14 -73.20 40.08
C SER A 14 -22.18 -72.06 41.10
N ALA A 15 -21.24 -72.02 42.04
CA ALA A 15 -21.11 -70.92 43.00
C ALA A 15 -20.72 -69.58 42.34
N ALA A 16 -19.93 -69.61 41.26
CA ALA A 16 -19.61 -68.41 40.49
C ALA A 16 -20.83 -67.89 39.71
N LEU A 17 -21.65 -68.78 39.16
CA LEU A 17 -22.87 -68.44 38.45
C LEU A 17 -23.93 -67.85 39.39
N GLU A 18 -24.17 -68.46 40.55
CA GLU A 18 -25.07 -67.90 41.57
C GLU A 18 -24.61 -66.51 42.05
N ARG A 19 -23.29 -66.31 42.20
CA ARG A 19 -22.74 -65.00 42.57
C ARG A 19 -22.91 -63.96 41.46
N ILE A 20 -22.84 -64.36 40.20
CA ILE A 20 -23.11 -63.48 39.05
C ILE A 20 -24.61 -63.16 38.98
N GLU A 21 -25.47 -64.16 39.17
CA GLU A 21 -26.93 -63.99 39.19
C GLU A 21 -27.35 -63.02 40.30
N GLN A 22 -26.84 -63.22 41.52
CA GLN A 22 -27.03 -62.27 42.63
C GLN A 22 -26.41 -60.90 42.34
N GLY A 23 -25.28 -60.85 41.64
CA GLY A 23 -24.63 -59.59 41.24
C GLY A 23 -25.43 -58.82 40.19
N VAL A 24 -26.14 -59.51 39.29
CA VAL A 24 -27.02 -58.93 38.27
C VAL A 24 -28.37 -58.53 38.86
N GLU A 25 -28.88 -59.28 39.83
CA GLU A 25 -30.13 -58.94 40.55
C GLU A 25 -29.91 -57.82 41.59
N ALA A 26 -28.73 -57.74 42.18
CA ALA A 26 -28.31 -56.63 43.04
C ALA A 26 -27.78 -55.41 42.27
N LEU A 27 -27.64 -55.50 40.95
CA LEU A 27 -27.50 -54.30 40.15
C LEU A 27 -28.82 -53.54 40.32
N PRO A 28 -28.79 -52.33 40.91
CA PRO A 28 -29.99 -51.52 40.96
C PRO A 28 -30.49 -51.41 39.52
N ASP A 29 -31.77 -51.72 39.31
CA ASP A 29 -32.44 -51.38 38.07
C ASP A 29 -32.03 -49.95 37.76
N VAL A 30 -31.41 -49.71 36.60
CA VAL A 30 -31.01 -48.37 36.18
C VAL A 30 -32.29 -47.63 35.77
N ALA A 31 -33.23 -47.58 36.69
CA ALA A 31 -34.42 -46.78 36.68
C ALA A 31 -33.93 -45.35 36.92
N GLU A 32 -33.87 -44.64 35.80
CA GLU A 32 -33.79 -43.19 35.69
C GLU A 32 -32.54 -42.57 36.30
N ALA A 33 -31.53 -42.40 35.43
CA ALA A 33 -30.67 -41.22 35.53
C ALA A 33 -31.58 -39.99 35.77
N PRO A 34 -31.23 -39.07 36.69
CA PRO A 34 -32.05 -37.90 36.96
C PRO A 34 -32.32 -37.22 35.62
N ALA A 35 -33.60 -37.06 35.27
CA ALA A 35 -33.99 -36.42 34.02
C ALA A 35 -33.19 -35.13 33.90
N ALA A 36 -32.30 -35.05 32.91
CA ALA A 36 -31.49 -33.87 32.69
C ALA A 36 -32.45 -32.67 32.69
N ASP A 37 -32.14 -31.60 33.42
CA ASP A 37 -32.98 -30.41 33.47
C ASP A 37 -33.02 -29.79 32.06
N THR A 38 -33.99 -30.27 31.27
CA THR A 38 -34.13 -29.96 29.85
C THR A 38 -34.23 -28.45 29.62
N GLY A 39 -34.77 -27.70 30.60
CA GLY A 39 -34.85 -26.25 30.57
C GLY A 39 -33.49 -25.54 30.67
N GLU A 40 -32.54 -26.08 31.43
CA GLU A 40 -31.18 -25.52 31.51
C GLU A 40 -30.38 -25.82 30.24
N LEU A 41 -30.54 -27.03 29.69
CA LEU A 41 -29.93 -27.41 28.40
C LEU A 41 -30.44 -26.55 27.25
N ASP A 42 -31.74 -26.27 27.19
CA ASP A 42 -32.32 -25.43 26.14
C ASP A 42 -31.86 -23.96 26.24
N ARG A 43 -31.72 -23.43 27.47
CA ARG A 43 -31.16 -22.08 27.69
C ARG A 43 -29.70 -22.00 27.24
N LEU A 44 -28.88 -22.98 27.61
CA LEU A 44 -27.47 -23.04 27.22
C LEU A 44 -27.32 -23.16 25.70
N ARG A 45 -28.21 -23.92 25.03
CA ARG A 45 -28.23 -24.01 23.56
C ARG A 45 -28.57 -22.67 22.91
N ALA A 46 -29.59 -21.98 23.41
CA ALA A 46 -29.96 -20.65 22.91
C ALA A 46 -28.84 -19.61 23.09
N GLU A 47 -28.15 -19.63 24.23
CA GLU A 47 -27.00 -18.77 24.50
C GLU A 47 -25.82 -19.10 23.57
N LEU A 48 -25.53 -20.39 23.35
CA LEU A 48 -24.47 -20.83 22.45
C LEU A 48 -24.75 -20.44 20.99
N GLU A 49 -26.01 -20.54 20.56
CA GLU A 49 -26.42 -20.11 19.22
C GLU A 49 -26.31 -18.58 19.06
N ARG A 50 -26.73 -17.81 20.09
CA ARG A 50 -26.53 -16.36 20.13
C ARG A 50 -25.04 -15.99 20.02
N VAL A 51 -24.20 -16.55 20.89
CA VAL A 51 -22.75 -16.27 20.90
C VAL A 51 -22.06 -16.74 19.62
N SER A 52 -22.50 -17.86 19.03
CA SER A 52 -22.01 -18.33 17.74
C SER A 52 -22.35 -17.35 16.62
N SER A 53 -23.59 -16.83 16.59
CA SER A 53 -24.01 -15.82 15.61
C SER A 53 -23.27 -14.48 15.79
N GLU A 54 -23.04 -14.05 17.04
CA GLU A 54 -22.25 -12.86 17.36
C GLU A 54 -20.79 -13.04 16.92
N ASN A 55 -20.18 -14.20 17.16
CA ASN A 55 -18.83 -14.51 16.71
C ASN A 55 -18.72 -14.55 15.18
N ALA A 56 -19.70 -15.12 14.49
CA ALA A 56 -19.74 -15.12 13.03
C ALA A 56 -19.78 -13.69 12.47
N ASN A 57 -20.65 -12.84 13.04
CA ASN A 57 -20.75 -11.43 12.66
C ASN A 57 -19.46 -10.67 12.93
N LEU A 58 -18.85 -10.86 14.11
CA LEU A 58 -17.58 -10.23 14.46
C LEU A 58 -16.46 -10.66 13.53
N LYS A 59 -16.41 -11.95 13.15
CA LYS A 59 -15.42 -12.46 12.20
C LYS A 59 -15.56 -11.77 10.84
N THR A 60 -16.78 -11.66 10.32
CA THR A 60 -17.04 -10.94 9.06
C THR A 60 -16.68 -9.46 9.14
N GLN A 61 -16.93 -8.80 10.28
CA GLN A 61 -16.53 -7.42 10.50
C GLN A 61 -15.01 -7.26 10.53
N VAL A 62 -14.29 -8.16 11.19
CA VAL A 62 -12.82 -8.16 11.23
C VAL A 62 -12.25 -8.32 9.83
N GLU A 63 -12.73 -9.31 9.06
CA GLU A 63 -12.31 -9.53 7.68
C GLU A 63 -12.56 -8.29 6.81
N SER A 64 -13.71 -7.63 6.97
CA SER A 64 -14.02 -6.38 6.27
C SER A 64 -13.11 -5.21 6.67
N LEU A 65 -12.80 -5.08 7.96
CA LEU A 65 -11.91 -4.02 8.45
C LEU A 65 -10.47 -4.25 8.01
N GLU A 66 -10.01 -5.49 7.99
CA GLU A 66 -8.68 -5.86 7.48
C GLU A 66 -8.55 -5.53 5.99
N ALA A 67 -9.57 -5.86 5.18
CA ALA A 67 -9.61 -5.50 3.77
C ALA A 67 -9.58 -3.97 3.58
N ALA A 68 -10.42 -3.23 4.30
CA ALA A 68 -10.46 -1.76 4.23
C ALA A 68 -9.14 -1.12 4.67
N LYS A 69 -8.48 -1.67 5.69
CA LYS A 69 -7.17 -1.22 6.15
C LYS A 69 -6.10 -1.47 5.08
N ALA A 70 -6.06 -2.65 4.49
CA ALA A 70 -5.10 -2.97 3.43
C ALA A 70 -5.26 -2.03 2.22
N GLU A 71 -6.50 -1.72 1.83
CA GLU A 71 -6.76 -0.75 0.77
C GLU A 71 -6.31 0.68 1.15
N ALA A 72 -6.57 1.11 2.39
CA ALA A 72 -6.15 2.42 2.86
C ALA A 72 -4.62 2.57 2.93
N GLU A 73 -3.91 1.53 3.38
CA GLU A 73 -2.44 1.47 3.39
C GLU A 73 -1.88 1.53 1.96
N ALA A 74 -2.44 0.74 1.03
CA ALA A 74 -2.03 0.76 -0.37
C ALA A 74 -2.23 2.16 -1.01
N ARG A 75 -3.36 2.82 -0.76
CA ARG A 75 -3.63 4.19 -1.22
C ARG A 75 -2.64 5.19 -0.63
N SER A 76 -2.34 5.08 0.66
CA SER A 76 -1.36 5.93 1.34
C SER A 76 0.05 5.75 0.78
N ASP A 77 0.45 4.52 0.47
CA ASP A 77 1.77 4.24 -0.10
C ASP A 77 1.90 4.82 -1.51
N VAL A 78 0.86 4.68 -2.34
CA VAL A 78 0.81 5.31 -3.68
C VAL A 78 0.91 6.83 -3.56
N ALA A 79 0.07 7.45 -2.72
CA ALA A 79 0.09 8.90 -2.51
C ALA A 79 1.45 9.42 -2.02
N ARG A 80 2.14 8.66 -1.16
CA ARG A 80 3.49 9.00 -0.69
C ARG A 80 4.51 8.95 -1.82
N VAL A 81 4.45 7.91 -2.67
CA VAL A 81 5.36 7.79 -3.82
C VAL A 81 5.11 8.93 -4.81
N GLU A 82 3.85 9.24 -5.14
CA GLU A 82 3.49 10.34 -6.03
C GLU A 82 3.93 11.71 -5.47
N ALA A 83 3.76 11.95 -4.18
CA ALA A 83 4.26 13.18 -3.55
C ALA A 83 5.78 13.28 -3.65
N GLN A 84 6.50 12.17 -3.47
CA GLN A 84 7.95 12.14 -3.56
C GLN A 84 8.46 12.36 -4.98
N THR A 85 7.82 11.75 -5.99
CA THR A 85 8.19 11.97 -7.40
C THR A 85 7.90 13.40 -7.83
N ASN A 86 6.73 13.96 -7.46
CA ASN A 86 6.38 15.34 -7.76
C ASN A 86 7.36 16.34 -7.14
N TYR A 87 7.77 16.09 -5.88
CA TYR A 87 8.79 16.91 -5.23
C TYR A 87 10.15 16.84 -5.96
N GLN A 88 10.58 15.65 -6.38
CA GLN A 88 11.81 15.50 -7.16
C GLN A 88 11.74 16.22 -8.50
N HIS A 89 10.61 16.12 -9.21
CA HIS A 89 10.39 16.84 -10.48
C HIS A 89 10.40 18.36 -10.29
N GLN A 90 9.79 18.88 -9.22
CA GLN A 90 9.86 20.31 -8.91
C GLN A 90 11.30 20.75 -8.61
N MET A 91 12.05 19.96 -7.83
CA MET A 91 13.42 20.30 -7.48
C MET A 91 14.35 20.32 -8.70
N THR A 92 14.19 19.38 -9.64
CA THR A 92 14.96 19.38 -10.90
C THR A 92 14.57 20.55 -11.80
N ALA A 93 13.28 20.89 -11.88
CA ALA A 93 12.82 22.05 -12.63
C ALA A 93 13.38 23.37 -12.06
N VAL A 94 13.36 23.55 -10.74
CA VAL A 94 13.94 24.73 -10.07
C VAL A 94 15.44 24.84 -10.34
N SER A 95 16.19 23.75 -10.21
CA SER A 95 17.64 23.73 -10.49
C SER A 95 17.95 24.09 -11.96
N ARG A 96 17.14 23.58 -12.90
CA ARG A 96 17.25 23.93 -14.32
C ARG A 96 16.99 25.42 -14.55
N PHE A 97 15.90 25.95 -14.00
CA PHE A 97 15.57 27.36 -14.14
C PHE A 97 16.63 28.28 -13.54
N ASP A 98 17.20 27.93 -12.38
CA ASP A 98 18.32 28.68 -11.80
C ASP A 98 19.54 28.72 -12.72
N GLY A 99 19.86 27.59 -13.37
CA GLY A 99 20.94 27.50 -14.36
C GLY A 99 20.69 28.35 -15.62
N GLU A 100 19.45 28.35 -16.13
CA GLU A 100 19.02 29.18 -17.25
C GLU A 100 19.07 30.68 -16.89
N LEU A 101 18.63 31.06 -15.68
CA LEU A 101 18.72 32.43 -15.17
C LEU A 101 20.16 32.93 -15.04
N GLN A 102 21.07 32.08 -14.58
CA GLN A 102 22.50 32.40 -14.51
C GLN A 102 23.09 32.60 -15.89
N SER A 103 22.79 31.69 -16.83
CA SER A 103 23.23 31.78 -18.23
C SER A 103 22.74 33.06 -18.90
N LEU A 104 21.47 33.41 -18.71
CA LEU A 104 20.88 34.65 -19.23
C LEU A 104 21.53 35.91 -18.64
N ARG A 105 21.86 35.91 -17.34
CA ARG A 105 22.57 37.02 -16.69
C ARG A 105 23.99 37.17 -17.24
N GLU A 106 24.68 36.07 -17.47
CA GLU A 106 26.03 36.07 -18.04
C GLU A 106 26.01 36.59 -19.48
N ALA A 107 25.09 36.08 -20.33
CA ALA A 107 24.90 36.55 -21.69
C ALA A 107 24.56 38.05 -21.74
N ASN A 108 23.66 38.54 -20.87
CA ASN A 108 23.35 39.97 -20.77
C ASN A 108 24.56 40.82 -20.34
N ARG A 109 25.39 40.31 -19.42
CA ARG A 109 26.63 41.00 -19.01
C ARG A 109 27.60 41.09 -20.19
N GLN A 110 27.77 40.00 -20.94
CA GLN A 110 28.62 39.97 -22.13
C GLN A 110 28.11 40.90 -23.23
N LEU A 111 26.80 40.91 -23.51
CA LEU A 111 26.18 41.82 -24.47
C LEU A 111 26.40 43.28 -24.07
N ARG A 112 26.23 43.65 -22.80
CA ARG A 112 26.50 45.01 -22.32
C ARG A 112 27.98 45.39 -22.49
N ALA A 113 28.89 44.50 -22.13
CA ALA A 113 30.32 44.72 -22.31
C ALA A 113 30.70 44.88 -23.80
N ASN A 114 30.12 44.07 -24.68
CA ASN A 114 30.34 44.16 -26.12
C ASN A 114 29.75 45.45 -26.71
N ASN A 115 28.54 45.83 -26.31
CA ASN A 115 27.94 47.10 -26.73
C ASN A 115 28.77 48.30 -26.27
N GLN A 116 29.31 48.26 -25.05
CA GLN A 116 30.22 49.30 -24.57
C GLN A 116 31.49 49.36 -25.42
N ALA A 117 32.14 48.21 -25.66
CA ALA A 117 33.35 48.16 -26.48
C ALA A 117 33.11 48.63 -27.93
N LEU A 118 31.97 48.27 -28.53
CA LEU A 118 31.59 48.76 -29.87
C LEU A 118 31.35 50.28 -29.88
N ARG A 119 30.75 50.84 -28.83
CA ARG A 119 30.59 52.30 -28.68
C ARG A 119 31.95 52.99 -28.53
N ASP A 120 32.85 52.43 -27.73
CA ASP A 120 34.19 52.97 -27.51
C ASP A 120 35.02 52.91 -28.81
N ALA A 121 34.95 51.81 -29.55
CA ALA A 121 35.63 51.64 -30.83
C ALA A 121 35.07 52.55 -31.93
N ASN A 122 33.74 52.71 -32.00
CA ASN A 122 33.10 53.67 -32.89
C ASN A 122 33.47 55.12 -32.53
N ALA A 123 33.54 55.47 -31.25
CA ALA A 123 33.96 56.79 -30.78
C ALA A 123 35.44 57.06 -31.09
N ALA A 124 36.28 56.04 -31.05
CA ALA A 124 37.69 56.10 -31.46
C ALA A 124 37.87 56.12 -33.00
N GLY A 125 36.79 55.93 -33.78
CA GLY A 125 36.86 55.84 -35.24
C GLY A 125 37.58 54.60 -35.77
N VAL A 126 37.83 53.61 -34.91
CA VAL A 126 38.52 52.36 -35.24
C VAL A 126 37.47 51.26 -35.30
N GLY A 127 37.03 50.90 -36.51
CA GLY A 127 36.18 49.72 -36.68
C GLY A 127 37.00 48.46 -36.44
N GLU A 128 36.97 47.90 -35.23
CA GLU A 128 37.69 46.66 -34.89
C GLU A 128 36.84 45.42 -35.23
N PRO A 129 37.25 44.59 -36.22
CA PRO A 129 36.50 43.39 -36.61
C PRO A 129 36.32 42.35 -35.49
N HIS A 130 37.25 42.32 -34.51
CA HIS A 130 37.16 41.41 -33.37
C HIS A 130 36.01 41.74 -32.42
N LEU A 131 35.63 43.01 -32.27
CA LEU A 131 34.48 43.40 -31.45
C LEU A 131 33.15 43.04 -32.11
N ILE A 132 33.08 43.12 -33.43
CA ILE A 132 31.93 42.64 -34.21
C ILE A 132 31.78 41.13 -34.03
N ASN A 133 32.86 40.35 -34.18
CA ASN A 133 32.82 38.91 -33.96
C ASN A 133 32.43 38.54 -32.53
N LYS A 134 32.88 39.30 -31.53
CA LYS A 134 32.49 39.11 -30.12
C LYS A 134 31.02 39.44 -29.89
N GLY A 135 30.51 40.51 -30.52
CA GLY A 135 29.08 40.86 -30.53
C GLY A 135 28.23 39.75 -31.14
N LEU A 136 28.61 39.26 -32.33
CA LEU A 136 27.95 38.16 -33.02
C LEU A 136 27.96 36.88 -32.19
N MET A 137 29.05 36.54 -31.50
CA MET A 137 29.07 35.38 -30.60
C MET A 137 28.09 35.56 -29.43
N ALA A 138 28.03 36.74 -28.83
CA ALA A 138 27.10 37.02 -27.73
C ALA A 138 25.62 37.01 -28.19
N GLU A 139 25.33 37.47 -29.42
CA GLU A 139 24.00 37.33 -30.02
C GLU A 139 23.63 35.87 -30.28
N LEU A 140 24.59 35.07 -30.75
CA LEU A 140 24.37 33.64 -31.01
C LEU A 140 24.16 32.87 -29.69
N GLU A 141 24.86 33.25 -28.63
CA GLU A 141 24.64 32.72 -27.28
C GLU A 141 23.29 33.17 -26.69
N GLY A 142 22.87 34.42 -26.93
CA GLY A 142 21.53 34.90 -26.61
C GLY A 142 20.43 34.11 -27.32
N LEU A 143 20.53 33.94 -28.64
CA LEU A 143 19.58 33.16 -29.45
C LEU A 143 19.49 31.69 -29.00
N ARG A 144 20.60 31.12 -28.55
CA ARG A 144 20.62 29.76 -27.98
C ARG A 144 19.92 29.69 -26.62
N ALA A 145 20.12 30.68 -25.76
CA ALA A 145 19.45 30.77 -24.48
C ALA A 145 17.94 30.96 -24.66
N ASP A 146 17.51 31.83 -25.58
CA ASP A 146 16.09 32.03 -25.91
C ASP A 146 15.44 30.75 -26.44
N ARG A 147 16.09 30.06 -27.39
CA ARG A 147 15.65 28.74 -27.88
C ARG A 147 15.52 27.69 -26.77
N ALA A 148 16.48 27.64 -25.85
CA ALA A 148 16.45 26.70 -24.73
C ALA A 148 15.29 27.01 -23.77
N ALA A 149 14.98 28.29 -23.54
CA ALA A 149 13.84 28.72 -22.75
C ALA A 149 12.51 28.37 -23.43
N GLU A 150 12.39 28.61 -24.74
CA GLU A 150 11.21 28.20 -25.54
C GLU A 150 10.99 26.67 -25.48
N GLU A 151 12.06 25.87 -25.56
CA GLU A 151 11.98 24.41 -25.42
C GLU A 151 11.56 23.97 -24.01
N ALA A 152 12.05 24.67 -22.97
CA ALA A 152 11.65 24.44 -21.58
C ALA A 152 10.16 24.74 -21.37
N GLU A 153 9.68 25.87 -21.88
CA GLU A 153 8.29 26.29 -21.82
C GLU A 153 7.38 25.32 -22.58
N ALA A 154 7.75 24.94 -23.80
CA ALA A 154 7.00 23.95 -24.58
C ALA A 154 6.93 22.60 -23.87
N SER A 155 8.02 22.16 -23.24
CA SER A 155 8.04 20.91 -22.47
C SER A 155 7.15 20.98 -21.23
N ALA A 156 7.12 22.13 -20.54
CA ALA A 156 6.24 22.36 -19.39
C ALA A 156 4.76 22.37 -19.81
N ILE A 157 4.41 23.05 -20.90
CA ILE A 157 3.06 23.06 -21.46
C ILE A 157 2.64 21.65 -21.87
N LEU A 158 3.50 20.88 -22.54
CA LEU A 158 3.21 19.49 -22.92
C LEU A 158 3.02 18.60 -21.69
N GLY A 159 3.81 18.81 -20.64
CA GLY A 159 3.63 18.11 -19.36
C GLY A 159 2.28 18.39 -18.73
N GLU A 160 1.86 19.65 -18.71
CA GLU A 160 0.56 20.06 -18.17
C GLU A 160 -0.61 19.54 -19.01
N LEU A 161 -0.52 19.61 -20.35
CA LEU A 161 -1.52 19.05 -21.25
C LEU A 161 -1.65 17.53 -21.10
N LYS A 162 -0.52 16.83 -20.94
CA LYS A 162 -0.53 15.39 -20.64
C LYS A 162 -1.20 15.09 -19.31
N ASN A 163 -0.89 15.86 -18.27
CA ASN A 163 -1.52 15.73 -16.96
C ASN A 163 -3.05 15.95 -17.04
N VAL A 164 -3.50 16.99 -17.76
CA VAL A 164 -4.94 17.24 -17.98
C VAL A 164 -5.59 16.09 -18.75
N LEU A 165 -4.92 15.51 -19.75
CA LEU A 165 -5.42 14.34 -20.49
C LEU A 165 -5.53 13.09 -19.61
N ASP A 166 -4.51 12.82 -18.79
CA ASP A 166 -4.50 11.68 -17.86
C ASP A 166 -5.56 11.85 -16.76
N LEU A 167 -5.80 13.09 -16.30
CA LEU A 167 -6.90 13.45 -15.38
C LEU A 167 -8.29 13.32 -16.02
N GLN A 168 -8.43 13.56 -17.32
CA GLN A 168 -9.70 13.33 -18.03
C GLN A 168 -9.97 11.85 -18.31
N GLY A 169 -8.94 11.07 -18.64
CA GLY A 169 -9.07 9.61 -18.82
C GLY A 169 -9.46 8.86 -17.54
N THR A 170 -9.14 9.42 -16.37
CA THR A 170 -9.58 8.87 -15.07
C THR A 170 -10.99 9.29 -14.67
N SER A 171 -11.53 10.39 -15.24
CA SER A 171 -12.90 10.84 -14.99
C SER A 171 -13.97 10.14 -15.84
N GLU A 172 -13.62 9.46 -16.94
CA GLU A 172 -14.56 8.67 -17.76
C GLU A 172 -14.76 7.23 -17.26
N VAL A 173 -13.97 6.78 -16.27
CA VAL A 173 -13.97 5.38 -15.78
C VAL A 173 -14.66 5.24 -14.40
N VAL A 174 -15.26 6.31 -13.87
CA VAL A 174 -16.11 6.30 -12.66
C VAL A 174 -17.52 6.75 -13.02
#